data_AF-A0A5K1K4J8-F1
#
_entry.id   AF-A0A5K1K4J8-F1
#
_cell.length_a   1.000
_cell.length_b   1.000
_cell.length_c   1.000
_cell.angle_alpha   90.00
_cell.angle_beta   90.00
_cell.angle_gamma   90.00
#
_symmetry.space_group_name_H-M   'P 1'
#
loop_
_entity.id
_entity.type
_entity.pdbx_description
1 polymer ?
#
loop_
_entity_poly.entity_id
_entity_poly.type
_entity_poly.pdbx_seq_one_letter_code
_entity_poly.pdbx_strand_id
1 'polypeptide(L)'
;MVAVATQLGSRRHVRGRRGGLEGMPRMPLDILFEIFGFLHPRDVLSLARTSKAFRALLMSRDSAPFWKQARRKLKTLPEPPFYLSEPAYANLLFFPNCHICLKPKIQTVVWVFAARFCPACLRSSFITSSAELEHLIRVMKNVDGKPFQMANLVCSEKIIRKHKGKVYESEIEAMGVEWAALKNYEEKEKYILDRRVFVAECKAFSERLAEWKETYDATKISESNDLKEERLRAVKERLYDEGWGYILDNAKWERVVHQQLIDLKAVNKASRLTDKSSCHSP
;
A
#
# COMPACT_ATOMS: atom_id res chain seq x y z
N MET A 1 -22.47 -23.92 16.69
CA MET A 1 -22.90 -22.58 17.16
C MET A 1 -21.93 -22.12 18.23
N VAL A 2 -21.08 -21.12 17.93
CA VAL A 2 -20.17 -20.53 18.91
C VAL A 2 -20.31 -19.01 18.79
N ALA A 3 -20.76 -18.39 19.89
CA ALA A 3 -21.05 -16.97 19.97
C ALA A 3 -19.76 -16.14 19.97
N VAL A 4 -19.66 -15.17 19.06
CA VAL A 4 -18.57 -14.18 19.05
C VAL A 4 -19.06 -12.93 19.76
N ALA A 5 -18.54 -12.69 20.96
CA ALA A 5 -18.76 -11.47 21.70
C ALA A 5 -18.23 -10.26 20.91
N THR A 6 -19.13 -9.37 20.51
CA THR A 6 -18.79 -8.14 19.78
C THR A 6 -18.34 -7.09 20.78
N GLN A 7 -17.03 -6.91 20.95
CA GLN A 7 -16.50 -5.75 21.69
C GLN A 7 -16.70 -4.50 20.84
N LEU A 8 -17.69 -3.69 21.21
CA LEU A 8 -17.92 -2.36 20.66
C LEU A 8 -16.76 -1.44 21.09
N GLY A 9 -15.79 -1.25 20.19
CA GLY A 9 -14.71 -0.29 20.38
C GLY A 9 -15.24 1.12 20.61
N SER A 10 -14.75 1.77 21.67
CA SER A 10 -15.04 3.17 22.01
C SER A 10 -14.83 4.10 20.80
N ARG A 11 -15.91 4.75 20.36
CA ARG A 11 -15.87 5.73 19.26
C ARG A 11 -15.05 6.93 19.71
N ARG A 12 -13.92 7.16 19.05
CA ARG A 12 -13.12 8.39 19.22
C ARG A 12 -13.98 9.61 18.88
N HIS A 13 -14.06 10.56 19.80
CA HIS A 13 -14.73 11.84 19.57
C HIS A 13 -13.97 12.61 18.49
N VAL A 14 -14.57 12.73 17.29
CA VAL A 14 -14.01 13.55 16.20
C VAL A 14 -14.20 15.02 16.58
N ARG A 15 -13.10 15.74 16.85
CA ARG A 15 -13.09 17.20 17.02
C ARG A 15 -13.19 17.87 15.63
N GLY A 16 -14.25 18.65 15.41
CA GLY A 16 -14.48 19.44 14.19
C GLY A 16 -15.96 19.79 14.01
N ARG A 17 -16.28 20.93 13.37
CA ARG A 17 -17.66 21.28 12.98
C ARG A 17 -18.18 20.18 12.04
N ARG A 18 -19.15 19.39 12.49
CA ARG A 18 -19.95 18.53 11.61
C ARG A 18 -20.81 19.45 10.75
N GLY A 19 -20.68 19.40 9.43
CA GLY A 19 -21.61 20.11 8.53
C GLY A 19 -21.00 20.70 7.25
N GLY A 20 -19.68 20.91 7.17
CA GLY A 20 -19.07 21.57 5.99
C GLY A 20 -19.21 20.80 4.66
N LEU A 21 -19.47 19.49 4.72
CA LEU A 21 -19.59 18.61 3.55
C LEU A 21 -20.93 17.85 3.51
N GLU A 22 -21.94 18.28 4.25
CA GLU A 22 -23.25 17.60 4.31
C GLU A 22 -23.94 17.54 2.92
N GLY A 23 -23.71 18.55 2.08
CA GLY A 23 -24.22 18.60 0.71
C GLY A 23 -23.43 17.76 -0.29
N MET A 24 -22.24 17.26 0.05
CA MET A 24 -21.38 16.54 -0.90
C MET A 24 -22.08 15.30 -1.52
N PRO A 25 -22.78 14.44 -0.76
CA PRO A 25 -23.51 13.32 -1.35
C PRO A 25 -24.69 13.73 -2.25
N ARG A 26 -25.12 14.99 -2.21
CA ARG A 26 -26.22 15.55 -3.03
C ARG A 26 -25.71 16.26 -4.29
N MET A 27 -24.39 16.37 -4.48
CA MET A 27 -23.81 16.94 -5.69
C MET A 27 -24.00 15.99 -6.88
N PRO A 28 -24.08 16.53 -8.12
CA PRO A 28 -24.03 15.70 -9.31
C PRO A 28 -22.77 14.82 -9.31
N LEU A 29 -22.90 13.58 -9.79
CA LEU A 29 -21.80 12.62 -9.81
C LEU A 29 -20.60 13.12 -10.60
N ASP A 30 -20.82 13.85 -11.69
CA ASP A 30 -19.74 14.41 -12.52
C ASP A 30 -18.83 15.36 -11.74
N ILE A 31 -19.42 16.20 -10.88
CA ILE A 31 -18.66 17.11 -10.01
C ILE A 31 -17.88 16.34 -8.95
N LEU A 32 -18.52 15.35 -8.33
CA LEU A 32 -17.85 14.50 -7.35
C LEU A 32 -16.66 13.76 -7.97
N PHE A 33 -16.85 13.25 -9.18
CA PHE A 33 -15.82 12.54 -9.90
C PHE A 33 -14.64 13.44 -10.31
N GLU A 34 -14.91 14.66 -10.76
CA GLU A 34 -13.85 15.64 -11.04
C GLU A 34 -13.05 15.96 -9.77
N ILE A 35 -13.73 16.18 -8.63
CA ILE A 35 -13.07 16.37 -7.33
C ILE A 35 -12.21 15.15 -6.98
N PHE A 36 -12.74 13.93 -7.12
CA PHE A 36 -12.01 12.70 -6.79
C PHE A 36 -10.82 12.46 -7.71
N GLY A 37 -10.93 12.81 -8.99
CA GLY A 37 -9.82 12.80 -9.94
C GLY A 37 -8.67 13.74 -9.54
N PHE A 38 -8.96 14.78 -8.74
CA PHE A 38 -7.93 15.64 -8.17
C PHE A 38 -7.30 15.13 -6.87
N LEU A 39 -7.84 14.10 -6.23
CA LEU A 39 -7.28 13.57 -4.99
C LEU A 39 -6.08 12.66 -5.25
N HIS A 40 -5.22 12.51 -4.23
CA HIS A 40 -4.21 11.47 -4.24
C HIS A 40 -4.90 10.08 -4.14
N PRO A 41 -4.44 9.01 -4.82
CA PRO A 41 -5.11 7.70 -4.77
C PRO A 41 -5.31 7.15 -3.35
N ARG A 42 -4.37 7.47 -2.44
CA ARG A 42 -4.49 7.18 -1.00
C ARG A 42 -5.75 7.80 -0.38
N ASP A 43 -6.07 9.04 -0.74
CA ASP A 43 -7.18 9.79 -0.18
C ASP A 43 -8.50 9.33 -0.79
N VAL A 44 -8.52 8.99 -2.07
CA VAL A 44 -9.68 8.34 -2.72
C VAL A 44 -10.01 7.02 -2.02
N LEU A 45 -9.01 6.18 -1.76
CA LEU A 45 -9.22 4.92 -1.06
C LEU A 45 -9.66 5.13 0.40
N SER A 46 -9.13 6.16 1.06
CA SER A 46 -9.56 6.53 2.42
C SER A 46 -11.02 6.98 2.42
N LEU A 47 -11.41 7.81 1.45
CA LEU A 47 -12.79 8.27 1.28
C LEU A 47 -13.75 7.10 1.05
N ALA A 48 -13.40 6.16 0.17
CA ALA A 48 -14.16 4.94 -0.09
C ALA A 48 -14.34 4.06 1.18
N ARG A 49 -13.50 4.23 2.21
CA ARG A 49 -13.60 3.52 3.49
C ARG A 49 -14.41 4.27 4.55
N THR A 50 -14.78 5.52 4.32
CA THR A 50 -15.50 6.35 5.32
C THR A 50 -17.00 6.11 5.35
N SER A 51 -17.64 5.79 4.22
CA SER A 51 -19.09 5.60 4.14
C SER A 51 -19.46 4.47 3.17
N LYS A 52 -20.63 3.85 3.40
CA LYS A 52 -21.15 2.80 2.50
C LYS A 52 -21.46 3.35 1.11
N ALA A 53 -21.95 4.58 1.02
CA ALA A 53 -22.26 5.24 -0.25
C ALA A 53 -20.99 5.51 -1.07
N PHE A 54 -19.96 6.09 -0.46
CA PHE A 54 -18.68 6.30 -1.15
C PHE A 54 -18.01 4.99 -1.52
N ARG A 55 -18.13 3.96 -0.69
CA ARG A 55 -17.64 2.63 -1.04
C ARG A 55 -18.32 2.09 -2.29
N ALA A 56 -19.66 2.14 -2.35
CA ALA A 56 -20.43 1.64 -3.49
C ALA A 56 -20.08 2.40 -4.78
N LEU A 57 -19.96 3.73 -4.68
CA LEU A 57 -19.58 4.58 -5.80
C LEU A 57 -18.14 4.28 -6.25
N LEU A 58 -17.15 4.50 -5.39
CA LEU A 58 -15.73 4.50 -5.77
C LEU A 58 -15.16 3.10 -6.05
N MET A 59 -15.81 2.02 -5.61
CA MET A 59 -15.39 0.65 -5.92
C MET A 59 -16.11 0.06 -7.14
N SER A 60 -17.01 0.81 -7.77
CA SER A 60 -17.67 0.41 -9.01
C SER A 60 -16.70 0.43 -10.20
N ARG A 61 -17.01 -0.34 -11.24
CA ARG A 61 -16.25 -0.33 -12.50
C ARG A 61 -16.32 1.03 -13.20
N ASP A 62 -17.46 1.71 -13.08
CA ASP A 62 -17.70 3.04 -13.67
C ASP A 62 -16.77 4.10 -13.08
N SER A 63 -16.21 3.86 -11.90
CA SER A 63 -15.24 4.77 -11.28
C SER A 63 -13.80 4.60 -11.77
N ALA A 64 -13.50 3.60 -12.60
CA ALA A 64 -12.14 3.32 -13.08
C ALA A 64 -11.45 4.52 -13.77
N PRO A 65 -12.12 5.34 -14.61
CA PRO A 65 -11.51 6.52 -15.21
C PRO A 65 -10.99 7.53 -14.18
N PHE A 66 -11.70 7.71 -13.06
CA PHE A 66 -11.32 8.69 -12.03
C PHE A 66 -10.16 8.20 -11.18
N TRP A 67 -10.12 6.89 -10.90
CA TRP A 67 -8.93 6.29 -10.32
C TRP A 67 -7.70 6.46 -11.21
N LYS A 68 -7.87 6.25 -12.53
CA LYS A 68 -6.80 6.48 -13.50
C LYS A 68 -6.38 7.94 -13.51
N GLN A 69 -7.32 8.90 -13.45
CA GLN A 69 -7.03 10.32 -13.37
C GLN A 69 -6.25 10.68 -12.09
N ALA A 70 -6.71 10.22 -10.92
CA ALA A 70 -6.03 10.41 -9.64
C ALA A 70 -4.62 9.80 -9.66
N ARG A 71 -4.46 8.62 -10.26
CA ARG A 71 -3.17 7.94 -10.44
C ARG A 71 -2.22 8.74 -11.33
N ARG A 72 -2.69 9.30 -12.45
CA ARG A 72 -1.84 10.03 -13.42
C ARG A 72 -1.13 11.26 -12.84
N LYS A 73 -1.61 11.77 -11.69
CA LYS A 73 -0.91 12.81 -10.93
C LYS A 73 0.43 12.33 -10.35
N LEU A 74 0.56 11.04 -10.13
CA LEU A 74 1.80 10.38 -9.74
C LEU A 74 2.62 10.14 -11.00
N LYS A 75 3.44 11.14 -11.36
CA LYS A 75 4.35 11.05 -12.50
C LYS A 75 5.21 9.78 -12.37
N THR A 76 5.54 9.19 -13.52
CA THR A 76 6.38 7.98 -13.68
C THR A 76 5.86 6.69 -13.02
N LEU A 77 4.70 6.70 -12.35
CA LEU A 77 4.10 5.49 -11.78
C LEU A 77 3.67 4.54 -12.91
N PRO A 78 4.17 3.28 -12.93
CA PRO A 78 3.77 2.31 -13.95
C PRO A 78 2.26 2.07 -13.96
N GLU A 79 1.69 1.79 -15.13
CA GLU A 79 0.29 1.38 -15.22
C GLU A 79 0.05 0.07 -14.46
N PRO A 80 -1.09 -0.08 -13.77
CA PRO A 80 -1.41 -1.32 -13.09
C PRO A 80 -1.50 -2.47 -14.09
N PRO A 81 -0.97 -3.66 -13.75
CA PRO A 81 -1.11 -4.84 -14.59
C PRO A 81 -2.56 -5.32 -14.56
N PHE A 82 -2.94 -6.16 -15.52
CA PHE A 82 -4.32 -6.63 -15.70
C PHE A 82 -4.92 -7.30 -14.46
N TYR A 83 -4.09 -7.93 -13.63
CA TYR A 83 -4.51 -8.63 -12.41
C TYR A 83 -4.68 -7.71 -11.19
N LEU A 84 -4.37 -6.41 -11.31
CA LEU A 84 -4.40 -5.46 -10.21
C LEU A 84 -5.35 -4.30 -10.53
N SER A 85 -6.47 -4.21 -9.80
CA SER A 85 -7.39 -3.08 -9.94
C SER A 85 -6.79 -1.79 -9.38
N GLU A 86 -7.22 -0.63 -9.86
CA GLU A 86 -6.74 0.67 -9.36
C GLU A 86 -6.89 0.85 -7.82
N PRO A 87 -8.02 0.45 -7.17
CA PRO A 87 -8.11 0.51 -5.71
C PRO A 87 -7.13 -0.44 -5.00
N ALA A 88 -6.91 -1.65 -5.55
CA ALA A 88 -5.94 -2.59 -5.00
C ALA A 88 -4.51 -2.06 -5.16
N TYR A 89 -4.22 -1.39 -6.27
CA TYR A 89 -2.95 -0.75 -6.53
C TYR A 89 -2.67 0.40 -5.55
N ALA A 90 -3.66 1.27 -5.32
CA ALA A 90 -3.58 2.31 -4.30
C ALA A 90 -3.40 1.73 -2.88
N ASN A 91 -4.05 0.61 -2.58
CA ASN A 91 -3.88 -0.10 -1.31
C ASN A 91 -2.43 -0.58 -1.12
N LEU A 92 -1.87 -1.24 -2.13
CA LEU A 92 -0.50 -1.77 -2.12
C LEU A 92 0.53 -0.67 -1.85
N LEU A 93 0.39 0.46 -2.57
CA LEU A 93 1.33 1.58 -2.53
C LEU A 93 1.27 2.36 -1.22
N PHE A 94 0.07 2.66 -0.71
CA PHE A 94 -0.09 3.70 0.31
C PHE A 94 -0.59 3.23 1.67
N PHE A 95 -0.92 1.94 1.81
CA PHE A 95 -1.43 1.38 3.07
C PHE A 95 -0.54 0.25 3.59
N PRO A 96 0.14 0.45 4.75
CA PRO A 96 1.05 -0.54 5.31
C PRO A 96 0.28 -1.57 6.15
N ASN A 97 -0.70 -2.23 5.54
CA ASN A 97 -1.52 -3.26 6.19
C ASN A 97 -1.25 -4.63 5.57
N CYS A 98 -1.28 -5.67 6.38
CA CYS A 98 -1.29 -7.04 5.87
C CYS A 98 -2.53 -7.26 5.00
N HIS A 99 -2.36 -7.87 3.83
CA HIS A 99 -3.46 -8.14 2.90
C HIS A 99 -4.33 -9.33 3.33
N ILE A 100 -3.88 -10.13 4.29
CA ILE A 100 -4.64 -11.26 4.86
C ILE A 100 -5.41 -10.81 6.10
N CYS A 101 -4.71 -10.36 7.15
CA CYS A 101 -5.32 -10.08 8.46
C CYS A 101 -5.46 -8.59 8.79
N LEU A 102 -5.15 -7.68 7.87
CA LEU A 102 -5.22 -6.22 8.04
C LEU A 102 -4.31 -5.64 9.14
N LYS A 103 -3.45 -6.45 9.78
CA LYS A 103 -2.48 -5.99 10.77
C LYS A 103 -1.69 -4.78 10.23
N PRO A 104 -1.61 -3.66 10.97
CA PRO A 104 -0.98 -2.43 10.47
C PRO A 104 0.54 -2.48 10.60
N LYS A 105 1.20 -1.43 10.10
CA LYS A 105 2.66 -1.18 10.17
C LYS A 105 3.52 -2.22 9.44
N ILE A 106 2.99 -2.81 8.36
CA ILE A 106 3.73 -3.74 7.50
C ILE A 106 4.35 -2.96 6.34
N GLN A 107 5.61 -2.55 6.49
CA GLN A 107 6.30 -1.71 5.49
C GLN A 107 6.89 -2.51 4.33
N THR A 108 7.25 -3.77 4.55
CA THR A 108 7.78 -4.64 3.49
C THR A 108 6.66 -5.11 2.58
N VAL A 109 6.81 -4.86 1.28
CA VAL A 109 5.97 -5.42 0.22
C VAL A 109 6.62 -6.67 -0.32
N VAL A 110 5.81 -7.70 -0.57
CA VAL A 110 6.22 -8.85 -1.37
C VAL A 110 5.79 -8.58 -2.81
N TRP A 111 6.66 -7.89 -3.55
CA TRP A 111 6.34 -7.24 -4.83
C TRP A 111 5.82 -8.20 -5.91
N VAL A 112 6.41 -9.39 -6.03
CA VAL A 112 5.99 -10.40 -7.02
C VAL A 112 4.53 -10.86 -6.83
N PHE A 113 4.01 -10.75 -5.61
CA PHE A 113 2.63 -11.07 -5.27
C PHE A 113 1.74 -9.83 -5.11
N ALA A 114 2.29 -8.63 -5.35
CA ALA A 114 1.57 -7.35 -5.19
C ALA A 114 0.85 -7.24 -3.82
N ALA A 115 1.47 -7.75 -2.75
CA ALA A 115 0.83 -7.90 -1.45
C ALA A 115 1.80 -7.69 -0.27
N ARG A 116 1.24 -7.42 0.90
CA ARG A 116 1.97 -7.32 2.18
C ARG A 116 1.51 -8.43 3.11
N PHE A 117 2.45 -9.11 3.75
CA PHE A 117 2.19 -10.16 4.72
C PHE A 117 2.81 -9.77 6.06
N CYS A 118 2.04 -9.84 7.14
CA CYS A 118 2.66 -9.78 8.46
C CYS A 118 3.47 -11.06 8.71
N PRO A 119 4.42 -11.09 9.65
CA PRO A 119 5.27 -12.27 9.87
C PRO A 119 4.49 -13.57 10.13
N ALA A 120 3.34 -13.49 10.81
CA ALA A 120 2.49 -14.66 11.04
C ALA A 120 1.87 -15.17 9.74
N CYS A 121 1.22 -14.30 8.97
CA CYS A 121 0.62 -14.64 7.68
C CYS A 121 1.64 -15.11 6.64
N LEU A 122 2.84 -14.52 6.63
CA LEU A 122 3.90 -14.95 5.73
C LEU A 122 4.35 -16.38 6.05
N ARG A 123 4.41 -16.75 7.34
CA ARG A 123 4.78 -18.10 7.76
C ARG A 123 3.68 -19.11 7.47
N SER A 124 2.42 -18.74 7.69
CA SER A 124 1.28 -19.66 7.54
C SER A 124 0.83 -19.85 6.09
N SER A 125 1.14 -18.93 5.18
CA SER A 125 0.62 -18.96 3.81
C SER A 125 1.68 -19.30 2.74
N PHE A 126 2.92 -19.56 3.15
CA PHE A 126 4.01 -19.88 2.24
C PHE A 126 4.62 -21.24 2.53
N ILE A 127 4.60 -22.10 1.53
CA ILE A 127 5.20 -23.44 1.54
C ILE A 127 6.71 -23.27 1.49
N THR A 128 7.40 -23.94 2.42
CA THR A 128 8.85 -23.82 2.58
C THR A 128 9.58 -25.11 2.22
N SER A 129 8.94 -26.28 2.32
CA SER A 129 9.59 -27.56 1.99
C SER A 129 9.23 -28.08 0.59
N SER A 130 10.19 -28.77 -0.05
CA SER A 130 9.95 -29.48 -1.31
C SER A 130 8.93 -30.59 -1.14
N ALA A 131 8.93 -31.28 0.00
CA ALA A 131 8.00 -32.36 0.31
C ALA A 131 6.54 -31.88 0.39
N GLU A 132 6.27 -30.74 1.02
CA GLU A 132 4.93 -30.11 1.04
C GLU A 132 4.48 -29.73 -0.37
N LEU A 133 5.38 -29.14 -1.17
CA LEU A 133 5.09 -28.78 -2.54
C LEU A 133 4.81 -30.02 -3.41
N GLU A 134 5.61 -31.07 -3.28
CA GLU A 134 5.39 -32.35 -3.96
C GLU A 134 4.08 -33.01 -3.54
N HIS A 135 3.75 -33.01 -2.25
CA HIS A 135 2.48 -33.54 -1.75
C HIS A 135 1.31 -32.77 -2.38
N LEU A 136 1.36 -31.44 -2.34
CA LEU A 136 0.28 -30.60 -2.88
C LEU A 136 0.14 -30.77 -4.40
N ILE A 137 1.25 -30.85 -5.13
CA ILE A 137 1.31 -31.21 -6.56
C ILE A 137 0.71 -32.60 -6.80
N ARG A 138 1.02 -33.61 -5.99
CA ARG A 138 0.49 -34.98 -6.13
C ARG A 138 -1.01 -35.09 -5.85
N VAL A 139 -1.53 -34.27 -4.93
CA VAL A 139 -2.96 -34.22 -4.60
C VAL A 139 -3.78 -33.57 -5.72
N MET A 140 -3.15 -32.75 -6.58
CA MET A 140 -3.80 -32.32 -7.81
C MET A 140 -4.08 -33.55 -8.69
N LYS A 141 -5.34 -33.71 -9.09
CA LYS A 141 -5.78 -34.75 -9.99
C LYS A 141 -6.14 -34.13 -11.33
N ASN A 142 -5.77 -34.79 -12.41
CA ASN A 142 -6.34 -34.52 -13.73
C ASN A 142 -7.85 -34.82 -13.73
N VAL A 143 -8.58 -34.37 -14.75
CA VAL A 143 -10.01 -34.69 -14.96
C VAL A 143 -10.30 -36.19 -14.89
N ASP A 144 -9.35 -37.03 -15.31
CA ASP A 144 -9.43 -38.50 -15.28
C ASP A 144 -9.05 -39.13 -13.93
N GLY A 145 -8.86 -38.31 -12.88
CA GLY A 145 -8.54 -38.76 -11.52
C GLY A 145 -7.08 -39.19 -11.31
N LYS A 146 -6.25 -39.14 -12.36
CA LYS A 146 -4.83 -39.54 -12.27
C LYS A 146 -3.97 -38.46 -11.62
N PRO A 147 -2.87 -38.86 -10.93
CA PRO A 147 -1.92 -37.92 -10.34
C PRO A 147 -1.36 -36.97 -11.39
N PHE A 148 -1.29 -35.69 -11.02
CA PHE A 148 -0.71 -34.63 -11.80
C PHE A 148 0.78 -34.91 -12.14
N GLN A 149 1.06 -35.22 -13.40
CA GLN A 149 2.43 -35.47 -13.93
C GLN A 149 3.17 -34.17 -14.28
N MET A 150 2.89 -33.08 -13.58
CA MET A 150 3.56 -31.78 -13.81
C MET A 150 4.75 -31.57 -12.87
N ALA A 151 5.11 -32.55 -12.02
CA ALA A 151 6.22 -32.43 -11.06
C ALA A 151 7.52 -31.91 -11.73
N ASN A 152 7.84 -32.37 -12.93
CA ASN A 152 9.02 -31.91 -13.68
C ASN A 152 8.87 -30.47 -14.27
N LEU A 153 7.65 -30.07 -14.62
CA LEU A 153 7.30 -28.75 -15.18
C LEU A 153 7.10 -27.68 -14.12
N VAL A 154 6.71 -28.06 -12.91
CA VAL A 154 6.54 -27.19 -11.73
C VAL A 154 7.86 -26.86 -11.07
N CYS A 155 8.79 -27.81 -11.07
CA CYS A 155 10.18 -27.56 -10.68
C CYS A 155 10.94 -26.71 -11.71
N SER A 156 10.44 -26.58 -12.94
CA SER A 156 10.93 -25.62 -13.94
C SER A 156 10.56 -24.20 -13.49
N GLU A 157 11.58 -23.39 -13.19
CA GLU A 157 11.53 -22.16 -12.37
C GLU A 157 10.68 -20.96 -12.89
N LYS A 158 9.73 -21.17 -13.81
CA LYS A 158 9.11 -20.08 -14.56
C LYS A 158 7.57 -20.06 -14.57
N ILE A 159 6.87 -21.03 -13.99
CA ILE A 159 5.38 -21.04 -13.97
C ILE A 159 4.74 -20.70 -12.61
N ILE A 160 5.53 -20.70 -11.54
CA ILE A 160 5.10 -20.36 -10.18
C ILE A 160 5.87 -19.14 -9.71
N ARG A 161 5.17 -18.18 -9.10
CA ARG A 161 5.84 -17.06 -8.44
C ARG A 161 6.43 -17.56 -7.12
N LYS A 162 7.65 -17.10 -6.83
CA LYS A 162 8.35 -17.45 -5.59
C LYS A 162 8.79 -16.18 -4.89
N HIS A 163 8.74 -16.19 -3.57
CA HIS A 163 9.36 -15.16 -2.74
C HIS A 163 10.42 -15.82 -1.84
N LYS A 164 11.69 -15.47 -2.05
CA LYS A 164 12.84 -16.04 -1.32
C LYS A 164 12.82 -17.58 -1.32
N GLY A 165 12.57 -18.17 -2.49
CA GLY A 165 12.47 -19.62 -2.68
C GLY A 165 11.14 -20.25 -2.23
N LYS A 166 10.29 -19.52 -1.50
CA LYS A 166 9.02 -20.02 -0.98
C LYS A 166 7.87 -19.79 -1.95
N VAL A 167 6.91 -20.70 -1.92
CA VAL A 167 5.75 -20.70 -2.80
C VAL A 167 4.51 -20.26 -2.03
N TYR A 168 3.65 -19.43 -2.63
CA TYR A 168 2.41 -19.00 -2.00
C TYR A 168 1.34 -20.09 -2.15
N GLU A 169 0.89 -20.65 -1.04
CA GLU A 169 0.01 -21.83 -1.02
C GLU A 169 -1.28 -21.61 -1.83
N SER A 170 -1.97 -20.49 -1.60
CA SER A 170 -3.23 -20.19 -2.29
C SER A 170 -3.07 -19.99 -3.81
N GLU A 171 -1.88 -19.60 -4.30
CA GLU A 171 -1.64 -19.58 -5.75
C GLU A 171 -1.63 -21.01 -6.31
N ILE A 172 -1.04 -21.95 -5.58
CA ILE A 172 -0.93 -23.33 -6.05
C ILE A 172 -2.27 -24.05 -5.98
N GLU A 173 -3.06 -23.80 -4.93
CA GLU A 173 -4.43 -24.29 -4.85
C GLU A 173 -5.27 -23.80 -6.03
N ALA A 174 -5.22 -22.49 -6.33
CA ALA A 174 -5.92 -21.91 -7.47
C ALA A 174 -5.46 -22.52 -8.81
N MET A 175 -4.15 -22.64 -9.00
CA MET A 175 -3.57 -23.29 -10.19
C MET A 175 -4.03 -24.75 -10.33
N GLY A 176 -4.19 -25.48 -9.22
CA GLY A 176 -4.68 -26.86 -9.24
C GLY A 176 -6.13 -26.97 -9.68
N VAL A 177 -6.98 -26.03 -9.22
CA VAL A 177 -8.39 -25.95 -9.66
C VAL A 177 -8.49 -25.60 -11.15
N GLU A 178 -7.75 -24.58 -11.61
CA GLU A 178 -7.71 -24.18 -13.02
C GLU A 178 -7.23 -25.33 -13.92
N TRP A 179 -6.16 -26.01 -13.51
CA TRP A 179 -5.61 -27.15 -14.26
C TRP A 179 -6.56 -28.33 -14.35
N ALA A 180 -7.25 -28.65 -13.25
CA ALA A 180 -8.23 -29.74 -13.20
C ALA A 180 -9.44 -29.49 -14.10
N ALA A 181 -9.71 -28.25 -14.50
CA ALA A 181 -10.79 -27.93 -15.44
C ALA A 181 -10.38 -28.12 -16.92
N LEU A 182 -9.09 -28.24 -17.23
CA LEU A 182 -8.57 -28.37 -18.60
C LEU A 182 -8.73 -29.81 -19.12
N LYS A 183 -9.29 -29.93 -20.33
CA LYS A 183 -9.77 -31.20 -20.88
C LYS A 183 -8.72 -31.95 -21.69
N ASN A 184 -7.93 -31.23 -22.48
CA ASN A 184 -7.01 -31.81 -23.46
C ASN A 184 -5.58 -31.29 -23.27
N TYR A 185 -4.66 -31.85 -24.06
CA TYR A 185 -3.24 -31.50 -24.00
C TYR A 185 -2.98 -30.04 -24.44
N GLU A 186 -3.66 -29.59 -25.48
CA GLU A 186 -3.50 -28.24 -26.06
C GLU A 186 -3.88 -27.14 -25.05
N GLU A 187 -4.99 -27.30 -24.33
CA GLU A 187 -5.42 -26.39 -23.26
C GLU A 187 -4.39 -26.32 -22.13
N LYS A 188 -3.81 -27.47 -21.76
CA LYS A 188 -2.79 -27.60 -20.73
C LYS A 188 -1.46 -26.97 -21.14
N GLU A 189 -1.05 -27.18 -22.38
CA GLU A 189 0.15 -26.55 -22.96
C GLU A 189 0.00 -25.03 -23.01
N LYS A 190 -1.15 -24.55 -23.51
CA LYS A 190 -1.48 -23.12 -23.52
C LYS A 190 -1.44 -22.53 -22.10
N TYR A 191 -2.05 -23.19 -21.12
CA TYR A 191 -2.01 -22.74 -19.73
C TYR A 191 -0.59 -22.62 -19.19
N ILE A 192 0.31 -23.58 -19.49
CA ILE A 192 1.72 -23.51 -19.09
C ILE A 192 2.40 -22.28 -19.72
N LEU A 193 2.17 -22.03 -21.02
CA LEU A 193 2.73 -20.88 -21.72
C LEU A 193 2.21 -19.56 -21.12
N ASP A 194 0.90 -19.44 -20.93
CA ASP A 194 0.26 -18.27 -20.33
C ASP A 194 0.78 -18.02 -18.90
N ARG A 195 0.99 -19.08 -18.11
CA ARG A 195 1.61 -18.98 -16.78
C ARG A 195 3.05 -18.47 -16.84
N ARG A 196 3.86 -18.91 -17.81
CA ARG A 196 5.23 -18.39 -17.97
C ARG A 196 5.25 -16.92 -18.30
N VAL A 197 4.39 -16.49 -19.22
CA VAL A 197 4.22 -15.08 -19.60
C VAL A 197 3.78 -14.27 -18.39
N PHE A 198 2.73 -14.70 -17.70
CA PHE A 198 2.22 -14.04 -16.49
C PHE A 198 3.28 -13.89 -15.40
N VAL A 199 4.04 -14.94 -15.10
CA VAL A 199 5.10 -14.89 -14.07
C VAL A 199 6.22 -13.94 -14.49
N ALA A 200 6.60 -13.93 -15.76
CA ALA A 200 7.60 -12.99 -16.28
C ALA A 200 7.10 -11.54 -16.19
N GLU A 201 5.84 -11.27 -16.57
CA GLU A 201 5.21 -9.96 -16.43
C GLU A 201 5.15 -9.51 -14.97
N CYS A 202 4.75 -10.39 -14.06
CA CYS A 202 4.72 -10.10 -12.62
C CYS A 202 6.11 -9.69 -12.11
N LYS A 203 7.17 -10.40 -12.50
CA LYS A 203 8.55 -10.09 -12.10
C LYS A 203 8.96 -8.71 -12.64
N ALA A 204 8.84 -8.50 -13.94
CA ALA A 204 9.22 -7.24 -14.59
C ALA A 204 8.42 -6.04 -14.06
N PHE A 205 7.11 -6.21 -13.84
CA PHE A 205 6.28 -5.18 -13.22
C PHE A 205 6.69 -4.90 -11.76
N SER A 206 6.98 -5.96 -11.00
CA SER A 206 7.35 -5.85 -9.58
C SER A 206 8.65 -5.08 -9.37
N GLU A 207 9.63 -5.23 -10.28
CA GLU A 207 10.90 -4.51 -10.26
C GLU A 207 10.69 -3.02 -10.50
N ARG A 208 10.01 -2.66 -11.61
CA ARG A 208 9.70 -1.25 -11.92
C ARG A 208 8.90 -0.57 -10.81
N LEU A 209 7.95 -1.29 -10.23
CA LEU A 209 7.12 -0.73 -9.17
C LEU A 209 7.90 -0.52 -7.87
N ALA A 210 8.79 -1.45 -7.52
CA ALA A 210 9.65 -1.32 -6.35
C ALA A 210 10.58 -0.10 -6.47
N GLU A 211 11.22 0.07 -7.63
CA GLU A 211 12.10 1.21 -7.92
C GLU A 211 11.34 2.55 -7.87
N TRP A 212 10.15 2.60 -8.48
CA TRP A 212 9.30 3.78 -8.39
C TRP A 212 8.95 4.11 -6.94
N LYS A 213 8.59 3.08 -6.14
CA LYS A 213 8.17 3.30 -4.75
C LYS A 213 9.31 3.79 -3.88
N GLU A 214 10.51 3.26 -4.06
CA GLU A 214 11.71 3.71 -3.36
C GLU A 214 11.98 5.19 -3.65
N THR A 215 11.95 5.57 -4.93
CA THR A 215 12.12 6.97 -5.36
C THR A 215 11.03 7.87 -4.74
N TYR A 216 9.76 7.45 -4.84
CA TYR A 216 8.64 8.18 -4.27
C TYR A 216 8.80 8.42 -2.77
N ASP A 217 9.18 7.38 -2.02
CA ASP A 217 9.37 7.48 -0.57
C ASP A 217 10.55 8.38 -0.22
N ALA A 218 11.66 8.28 -0.94
CA ALA A 218 12.82 9.16 -0.78
C ALA A 218 12.45 10.63 -1.00
N THR A 219 11.71 10.94 -2.09
CA THR A 219 11.21 12.30 -2.34
C THR A 219 10.31 12.78 -1.21
N LYS A 220 9.37 11.95 -0.73
CA LYS A 220 8.47 12.34 0.36
C LYS A 220 9.20 12.57 1.68
N ILE A 221 10.24 11.80 1.96
CA ILE A 221 11.11 11.99 3.12
C ILE A 221 11.87 13.32 2.98
N SER A 222 12.45 13.59 1.81
CA SER A 222 13.14 14.85 1.51
C SER A 222 12.23 16.07 1.69
N GLU A 223 11.07 16.09 1.02
CA GLU A 223 10.09 17.17 1.14
C GLU A 223 9.67 17.40 2.60
N SER A 224 9.51 16.31 3.37
CA SER A 224 9.19 16.40 4.79
C SER A 224 10.34 16.97 5.62
N ASN A 225 11.59 16.70 5.27
CA ASN A 225 12.77 17.23 5.95
C ASN A 225 12.98 18.69 5.59
N ASP A 226 12.82 19.07 4.33
CA ASP A 226 12.90 20.46 3.86
C ASP A 226 11.91 21.35 4.64
N LEU A 227 10.67 20.88 4.82
CA LEU A 227 9.66 21.59 5.62
C LEU A 227 10.04 21.72 7.11
N LYS A 228 10.75 20.74 7.67
CA LYS A 228 11.25 20.81 9.06
C LYS A 228 12.41 21.78 9.17
N GLU A 229 13.30 21.82 8.19
CA GLU A 229 14.41 22.77 8.13
C GLU A 229 13.93 24.20 7.93
N GLU A 230 12.97 24.43 7.02
CA GLU A 230 12.29 25.72 6.86
C GLU A 230 11.68 26.19 8.18
N ARG A 231 11.00 25.28 8.90
CA ARG A 231 10.41 25.59 10.20
C ARG A 231 11.46 25.91 11.25
N LEU A 232 12.54 25.13 11.34
CA LEU A 232 13.64 25.38 12.27
C LEU A 232 14.28 26.74 12.01
N ARG A 233 14.51 27.09 10.74
CA ARG A 233 15.07 28.39 10.34
C ARG A 233 14.19 29.53 10.85
N ALA A 234 12.87 29.44 10.62
CA ALA A 234 11.91 30.44 11.09
C ALA A 234 11.84 30.52 12.63
N VAL A 235 12.04 29.41 13.35
CA VAL A 235 12.12 29.42 14.81
C VAL A 235 13.39 30.11 15.30
N LYS A 236 14.54 29.82 14.68
CA LYS A 236 15.81 30.49 15.01
C LYS A 236 15.70 32.00 14.78
N GLU A 237 15.15 32.42 13.64
CA GLU A 237 14.93 33.84 13.32
C GLU A 237 14.11 34.55 14.41
N ARG A 238 12.98 33.97 14.84
CA ARG A 238 12.21 34.53 15.96
C ARG A 238 12.98 34.59 17.28
N LEU A 239 13.82 33.61 17.56
CA LEU A 239 14.66 33.63 18.76
C LEU A 239 15.70 34.77 18.69
N TYR A 240 16.25 35.07 17.50
CA TYR A 240 17.07 36.27 17.32
C TYR A 240 16.28 37.55 17.59
N ASP A 241 15.08 37.67 17.03
CA ASP A 241 14.20 38.85 17.22
C ASP A 241 13.83 39.07 18.70
N GLU A 242 13.65 38.00 19.46
CA GLU A 242 13.35 38.01 20.90
C GLU A 242 14.62 38.18 21.77
N GLY A 243 15.79 38.42 21.15
CA GLY A 243 17.04 38.73 21.86
C GLY A 243 17.89 37.53 22.29
N TRP A 244 17.56 36.31 21.86
CA TRP A 244 18.26 35.08 22.22
C TRP A 244 19.42 34.71 21.27
N GLY A 245 19.76 35.58 20.32
CA GLY A 245 20.80 35.32 19.31
C GLY A 245 22.17 34.94 19.89
N TYR A 246 22.55 35.55 21.01
CA TYR A 246 23.82 35.27 21.70
C TYR A 246 23.97 33.81 22.17
N ILE A 247 22.86 33.10 22.42
CA ILE A 247 22.88 31.66 22.75
C ILE A 247 23.07 30.83 21.48
N LEU A 248 22.44 31.24 20.38
CA LEU A 248 22.49 30.54 19.10
C LEU A 248 23.88 30.64 18.46
N ASP A 249 24.55 31.78 18.58
CA ASP A 249 25.87 32.04 18.00
C ASP A 249 27.02 31.58 18.91
N ASN A 250 26.73 31.10 20.12
CA ASN A 250 27.77 30.71 21.06
C ASN A 250 28.43 29.40 20.61
N ALA A 251 29.66 29.46 20.10
CA ALA A 251 30.39 28.29 19.59
C ALA A 251 30.52 27.11 20.57
N LYS A 252 30.44 27.36 21.89
CA LYS A 252 30.45 26.28 22.90
C LYS A 252 29.13 25.52 22.96
N TRP A 253 28.02 26.20 22.71
CA TRP A 253 26.67 25.67 22.89
C TRP A 253 25.90 25.48 21.57
N GLU A 254 26.34 26.07 20.46
CA GLU A 254 25.65 26.09 19.17
C GLU A 254 25.15 24.71 18.75
N ARG A 255 26.04 23.71 18.74
CA ARG A 255 25.69 22.32 18.35
C ARG A 255 24.67 21.71 19.30
N VAL A 256 24.81 21.95 20.61
CA VAL A 256 23.92 21.39 21.64
C VAL A 256 22.54 22.04 21.54
N VAL A 257 22.49 23.37 21.43
CA VAL A 257 21.25 24.15 21.28
C VAL A 257 20.56 23.78 19.98
N HIS A 258 21.30 23.63 18.88
CA HIS A 258 20.73 23.19 17.61
C HIS A 258 20.08 21.81 17.72
N GLN A 259 20.74 20.85 18.36
CA GLN A 259 20.18 19.51 18.56
C GLN A 259 18.94 19.56 19.47
N GLN A 260 19.01 20.28 20.58
CA GLN A 260 17.88 20.47 21.48
C GLN A 260 16.67 21.09 20.77
N LEU A 261 16.89 22.10 19.92
CA LEU A 261 15.83 22.71 19.11
C LEU A 261 15.21 21.70 18.13
N ILE A 262 16.01 20.88 17.44
CA ILE A 262 15.49 19.83 16.55
C ILE A 262 14.66 18.81 17.33
N ASP A 263 15.01 18.52 18.57
CA ASP A 263 14.31 17.52 19.38
C ASP A 263 12.98 18.04 19.97
N LEU A 264 12.78 19.36 20.02
CA LEU A 264 11.52 19.96 20.44
C LEU A 264 10.39 19.60 19.46
N LYS A 265 9.32 18.98 19.98
CA LYS A 265 8.12 18.61 19.19
C LYS A 265 7.50 19.78 18.43
N ALA A 266 7.59 20.99 18.98
CA ALA A 266 7.07 22.20 18.35
C ALA A 266 7.86 22.62 17.09
N VAL A 267 9.12 22.19 16.99
CA VAL A 267 10.06 22.48 15.89
C VAL A 267 10.17 21.29 14.94
N ASN A 268 10.17 20.05 15.46
CA ASN A 268 10.21 18.82 14.66
C ASN A 268 8.85 18.49 14.02
N LYS A 269 8.35 19.41 13.19
CA LYS A 269 7.08 19.27 12.50
C LYS A 269 7.26 19.68 11.05
N ALA A 270 6.85 18.81 10.13
CA ALA A 270 6.88 19.06 8.69
C ALA A 270 5.73 20.00 8.29
N SER A 271 5.82 21.26 8.70
CA SER A 271 4.87 22.31 8.37
C SER A 271 5.50 23.67 8.60
N ARG A 272 5.29 24.62 7.68
CA ARG A 272 5.73 26.00 7.84
C ARG A 272 5.21 26.61 9.13
N LEU A 273 6.03 27.47 9.75
CA LEU A 273 5.61 28.25 10.90
C LEU A 273 4.59 29.29 10.42
N THR A 274 3.41 29.33 11.03
CA THR A 274 2.37 30.32 10.72
C THR A 274 2.14 31.15 11.97
N ASP A 275 1.88 32.45 11.82
CA ASP A 275 1.77 33.39 12.95
C ASP A 275 0.63 33.11 13.93
N LYS A 276 -0.26 32.17 13.61
CA LYS A 276 -1.50 31.92 14.36
C LYS A 276 -1.35 30.99 15.58
N SER A 277 -0.14 30.64 16.02
CA SER A 277 0.05 29.73 17.17
C SER A 277 0.50 30.38 18.48
N SER A 278 0.65 31.71 18.56
CA SER A 278 1.06 32.40 19.81
C SER A 278 -0.07 33.11 20.55
N CYS A 279 -1.25 33.29 19.95
CA CYS A 279 -2.40 33.81 20.68
C CYS A 279 -3.25 32.64 21.18
N HIS A 280 -2.96 32.16 22.39
CA HIS A 280 -3.89 31.58 23.37
C HIS A 280 -3.12 30.63 24.31
N SER A 281 -2.75 31.13 25.48
CA SER A 281 -3.43 30.76 26.74
C SER A 281 -3.00 31.73 27.84
N PRO A 282 -3.94 32.23 28.66
CA PRO A 282 -3.64 32.96 29.89
C PRO A 282 -3.02 32.07 30.97
#